data_AF-D4XEW2-F1
#
_entry.id   AF-D4XEW2-F1
#
_cell.length_a   1.000
_cell.length_b   1.000
_cell.length_c   1.000
_cell.angle_alpha   90.00
_cell.angle_beta   90.00
_cell.angle_gamma   90.00
#
_symmetry.space_group_name_H-M   'P 1'
#
loop_
_entity.id
_entity.type
_entity.pdbx_description
1 polymer ?
#
loop_
_entity_poly.entity_id
_entity_poly.type
_entity_poly.pdbx_seq_one_letter_code
_entity_poly.pdbx_strand_id
1 'polypeptide(L)'
;MLGYDMDTKELLDNVRPSPIELWNHGIQSRAGLLTRYEESVVRFALLRKKKAIVTDKGIEFEGCFYSFPEAIAQKWFETARKRRFSVTVSYDTRLADSIYVHPLDGKREPYVATLTERSAKYKGMSFDEIAYYESV
;
A
#
# COMPACT_ATOMS: atom_id res chain seq x y z
N MET A 1 6.64 22.58 39.42
CA MET A 1 6.81 21.99 38.07
C MET A 1 6.37 20.54 38.20
N LEU A 2 5.19 20.21 37.69
CA LEU A 2 4.58 18.89 37.86
C LEU A 2 5.42 17.86 37.10
N GLY A 3 6.02 16.91 37.83
CA GLY A 3 6.71 15.76 37.25
C GLY A 3 5.70 14.81 36.63
N TYR A 4 6.13 14.01 35.65
CA TYR A 4 5.29 12.99 35.02
C TYR A 4 4.79 11.99 36.06
N ASP A 5 3.51 11.61 35.95
CA ASP A 5 2.92 10.59 36.82
C ASP A 5 3.63 9.25 36.62
N MET A 6 3.96 8.58 37.73
CA MET A 6 4.69 7.32 37.76
C MET A 6 3.85 6.22 38.40
N ASP A 7 3.92 5.02 37.85
CA ASP A 7 3.38 3.81 38.47
C ASP A 7 4.26 3.37 39.66
N THR A 8 3.68 2.59 40.55
CA THR A 8 4.34 1.98 41.72
C THR A 8 5.59 1.21 41.30
N LYS A 9 5.56 0.51 40.16
CA LYS A 9 6.74 -0.19 39.62
C LYS A 9 7.85 0.77 39.17
N GLU A 10 7.49 1.89 38.53
CA GLU A 10 8.45 2.90 38.05
C GLU A 10 9.13 3.62 39.23
N LEU A 11 8.37 3.85 40.32
CA LEU A 11 8.90 4.36 41.57
C LEU A 11 9.87 3.39 42.24
N LEU A 12 9.51 2.09 42.31
CA LEU A 12 10.37 1.05 42.91
C LEU A 12 11.67 0.85 42.12
N ASP A 13 11.62 1.01 40.81
CA ASP A 13 12.77 0.88 39.91
C ASP A 13 13.59 2.18 39.78
N ASN A 14 13.30 3.20 40.59
CA ASN A 14 13.99 4.51 40.62
C ASN A 14 14.06 5.21 39.24
N VAL A 15 13.01 5.07 38.43
CA VAL A 15 12.92 5.74 37.12
C VAL A 15 12.72 7.24 37.35
N ARG A 16 13.47 8.11 36.65
CA ARG A 16 13.20 9.55 36.76
C ARG A 16 11.91 9.87 36.02
N PRO A 17 11.09 10.81 36.53
CA PRO A 17 9.86 11.26 35.89
C PRO A 17 10.18 12.12 34.65
N SER A 18 10.73 11.48 33.63
CA SER A 18 11.09 12.05 32.34
C SER A 18 10.54 11.16 31.23
N PRO A 19 10.03 11.71 30.12
CA PRO A 19 9.38 10.92 29.08
C PRO A 19 10.26 9.81 28.52
N ILE A 20 11.56 10.10 28.34
CA ILE A 20 12.50 9.14 27.77
C ILE A 20 12.80 7.98 28.73
N GLU A 21 12.89 8.24 30.04
CA GLU A 21 13.16 7.18 31.01
C GLU A 21 11.93 6.34 31.30
N LEU A 22 10.76 6.96 31.40
CA LEU A 22 9.48 6.23 31.52
C LEU A 22 9.22 5.38 30.28
N TRP A 23 9.53 5.88 29.08
CA TRP A 23 9.43 5.11 27.83
C TRP A 23 10.39 3.91 27.84
N ASN A 24 11.68 4.13 28.13
CA ASN A 24 12.68 3.07 28.12
C ASN A 24 12.39 1.98 29.17
N HIS A 25 11.93 2.38 30.36
CA HIS A 25 11.48 1.45 31.39
C HIS A 25 10.23 0.70 30.94
N GLY A 26 9.22 1.40 30.42
CA GLY A 26 7.98 0.81 29.93
C GLY A 26 8.19 -0.20 28.79
N ILE A 27 9.16 0.04 27.90
CA ILE A 27 9.56 -0.91 26.85
C ILE A 27 10.05 -2.23 27.44
N GLN A 28 10.69 -2.23 28.61
CA GLN A 28 11.21 -3.45 29.24
C GLN A 28 10.17 -4.10 30.16
N SER A 29 9.50 -3.29 30.99
CA SER A 29 8.59 -3.75 32.05
C SER A 29 7.18 -4.09 31.55
N ARG A 30 6.75 -3.47 30.44
CA ARG A 30 5.43 -3.66 29.81
C ARG A 30 5.53 -4.38 28.46
N ALA A 31 6.68 -4.92 28.09
CA ALA A 31 6.92 -5.68 26.84
C ALA A 31 6.15 -7.01 26.81
N GLY A 32 4.84 -6.92 26.56
CA GLY A 32 3.96 -8.04 26.26
C GLY A 32 2.93 -7.72 25.16
N LEU A 33 2.97 -6.52 24.57
CA LEU A 33 1.92 -6.02 23.67
C LEU A 33 2.44 -5.35 22.39
N LEU A 34 3.75 -5.40 22.10
CA LEU A 34 4.26 -4.89 20.83
C LEU A 34 3.89 -5.87 19.72
N THR A 35 2.79 -5.58 19.03
CA THR A 35 2.39 -6.31 17.83
C THR A 35 3.46 -6.10 16.76
N ARG A 36 4.08 -7.18 16.31
CA ARG A 36 4.99 -7.16 15.17
C ARG A 36 4.18 -7.44 13.92
N TYR A 37 4.40 -6.61 12.90
CA TYR A 37 3.84 -6.81 11.57
C TYR A 37 4.97 -7.10 10.61
N GLU A 38 4.71 -7.95 9.63
CA GLU A 38 5.60 -8.14 8.49
C GLU A 38 5.76 -6.83 7.73
N GLU A 39 6.98 -6.55 7.27
CA GLU A 39 7.30 -5.32 6.54
C GLU A 39 6.37 -5.14 5.32
N SER A 40 6.06 -6.22 4.62
CA SER A 40 5.17 -6.22 3.46
C SER A 40 3.75 -5.72 3.79
N VAL A 41 3.22 -6.08 4.96
CA VAL A 41 1.90 -5.65 5.45
C VAL A 41 1.91 -4.16 5.72
N VAL A 42 2.95 -3.67 6.40
CA VAL A 42 3.10 -2.24 6.71
C VAL A 42 3.28 -1.44 5.42
N ARG A 43 4.15 -1.90 4.50
CA ARG A 43 4.36 -1.25 3.20
C ARG A 43 3.07 -1.13 2.41
N PHE A 44 2.30 -2.22 2.31
CA PHE A 44 1.02 -2.22 1.61
C PHE A 44 0.02 -1.24 2.24
N ALA A 45 -0.07 -1.21 3.57
CA ALA A 45 -0.98 -0.31 4.29
C ALA A 45 -0.67 1.19 4.05
N LEU A 46 0.58 1.52 3.73
CA LEU A 46 1.03 2.89 3.44
C LEU A 46 0.81 3.33 1.98
N LEU A 47 0.43 2.41 1.09
CA LEU A 47 0.24 2.74 -0.33
C LEU A 47 -0.97 3.66 -0.55
N ARG A 48 -0.84 4.55 -1.54
CA ARG A 48 -1.93 5.43 -1.94
C ARG A 48 -3.01 4.62 -2.65
N LYS A 49 -4.28 4.95 -2.38
CA LYS A 49 -5.44 4.33 -3.03
C LYS A 49 -6.03 5.29 -4.07
N LYS A 50 -6.32 4.77 -5.26
CA LYS A 50 -6.99 5.50 -6.34
C LYS A 50 -7.87 4.56 -7.17
N LYS A 51 -8.80 5.10 -7.95
CA LYS A 51 -9.61 4.30 -8.89
C LYS A 51 -8.84 4.11 -10.20
N ALA A 52 -8.86 2.91 -10.73
CA ALA A 52 -8.43 2.55 -12.07
C ALA A 52 -9.63 2.11 -12.91
N ILE A 53 -9.50 2.14 -14.23
CA ILE A 53 -10.56 1.75 -15.16
C ILE A 53 -10.16 0.46 -15.87
N VAL A 54 -10.97 -0.58 -15.77
CA VAL A 54 -10.79 -1.80 -16.56
C VAL A 54 -11.33 -1.56 -17.96
N THR A 55 -10.46 -1.76 -18.95
CA THR A 55 -10.73 -1.62 -20.39
C THR A 55 -10.51 -2.94 -21.11
N ASP A 56 -10.82 -2.98 -22.41
CA ASP A 56 -10.50 -4.11 -23.28
C ASP A 56 -9.00 -4.34 -23.47
N LYS A 57 -8.16 -3.32 -23.19
CA LYS A 57 -6.70 -3.36 -23.35
C LYS A 57 -5.95 -3.70 -22.07
N GLY A 58 -6.64 -3.74 -20.92
CA GLY A 58 -6.02 -3.85 -19.61
C GLY A 58 -6.67 -2.93 -18.58
N ILE A 59 -6.10 -2.94 -17.39
CA ILE A 59 -6.46 -2.02 -16.30
C ILE A 59 -5.70 -0.72 -16.54
N GLU A 60 -6.43 0.30 -16.97
CA GLU A 60 -5.91 1.64 -17.25
C GLU A 60 -5.77 2.44 -15.95
N PHE A 61 -4.55 2.88 -15.67
CA PHE A 61 -4.21 3.66 -14.49
C PHE A 61 -3.03 4.59 -14.78
N GLU A 62 -3.24 5.91 -14.63
CA GLU A 62 -2.20 6.95 -14.81
C GLU A 62 -1.40 6.82 -16.13
N GLY A 63 -2.10 6.58 -17.25
CA GLY A 63 -1.47 6.42 -18.58
C GLY A 63 -0.89 5.02 -18.87
N CYS A 64 -0.87 4.14 -17.87
CA CYS A 64 -0.38 2.77 -17.99
C CYS A 64 -1.51 1.74 -18.10
N PHE A 65 -1.21 0.60 -18.71
CA PHE A 65 -2.08 -0.56 -18.81
C PHE A 65 -1.48 -1.74 -18.04
N TYR A 66 -2.24 -2.28 -17.10
CA TYR A 66 -1.84 -3.39 -16.23
C TYR A 66 -2.69 -4.64 -16.47
N SER A 67 -2.13 -5.81 -16.12
CA SER A 67 -2.84 -7.08 -16.12
C SER A 67 -2.33 -8.02 -15.04
N PHE A 68 -3.16 -9.02 -14.69
CA PHE A 68 -2.81 -10.13 -13.81
C PHE A 68 -3.55 -11.39 -14.27
N PRO A 69 -3.06 -12.61 -13.95
CA PRO A 69 -3.62 -13.86 -14.46
C PRO A 69 -5.11 -14.04 -14.18
N GLU A 70 -5.58 -13.69 -12.98
CA GLU A 70 -6.97 -13.88 -12.58
C GLU A 70 -7.93 -12.93 -13.32
N ALA A 71 -7.50 -11.73 -13.71
CA ALA A 71 -8.29 -10.84 -14.56
C ALA A 71 -8.52 -11.46 -15.95
N ILE A 72 -7.50 -12.14 -16.50
CA ILE A 72 -7.60 -12.86 -17.76
C ILE A 72 -8.54 -14.05 -17.61
N ALA A 73 -8.34 -14.87 -16.58
CA ALA A 73 -9.18 -16.05 -16.31
C ALA A 73 -10.66 -15.69 -16.11
N GLN A 74 -10.94 -14.57 -15.45
CA GLN A 74 -12.29 -14.05 -15.24
C GLN A 74 -12.83 -13.22 -16.41
N LYS A 75 -12.10 -13.13 -17.52
CA LYS A 75 -12.53 -12.41 -18.74
C LYS A 75 -12.87 -10.94 -18.50
N TRP A 76 -12.13 -10.28 -17.61
CA TRP A 76 -12.35 -8.87 -17.27
C TRP A 76 -12.27 -7.99 -18.52
N PHE A 77 -11.28 -8.23 -19.38
CA PHE A 77 -11.04 -7.42 -20.58
C PHE A 77 -12.08 -7.66 -21.67
N GLU A 78 -12.60 -8.89 -21.82
CA GLU A 78 -13.73 -9.18 -22.71
C GLU A 78 -15.01 -8.49 -22.24
N THR A 79 -15.26 -8.50 -20.93
CA THR A 79 -16.41 -7.83 -20.30
C THR A 79 -16.31 -6.31 -20.48
N ALA A 80 -15.11 -5.76 -20.26
CA ALA A 80 -14.81 -4.35 -20.41
C ALA A 80 -14.95 -3.84 -21.85
N ARG A 81 -14.86 -4.73 -22.85
CA ARG A 81 -15.16 -4.41 -24.26
C ARG A 81 -16.61 -3.98 -24.47
N LYS A 82 -17.54 -4.56 -23.69
CA LYS A 82 -18.96 -4.17 -23.71
C LYS A 82 -19.22 -2.98 -22.79
N ARG A 83 -18.63 -3.00 -21.59
CA ARG A 83 -18.80 -1.94 -20.60
C ARG A 83 -17.60 -1.84 -19.68
N ARG A 84 -16.87 -0.73 -19.76
CA ARG A 84 -15.78 -0.39 -18.83
C ARG A 84 -16.32 -0.28 -17.39
N PHE A 85 -15.51 -0.69 -16.43
CA PHE A 85 -15.85 -0.62 -15.00
C PHE A 85 -14.64 -0.20 -14.18
N SER A 86 -14.89 0.38 -13.00
CA SER A 86 -13.83 0.87 -12.12
C SER A 86 -13.44 -0.16 -11.08
N VAL A 87 -12.15 -0.21 -10.75
CA VAL A 87 -11.60 -0.96 -9.61
C VAL A 87 -10.78 -0.03 -8.73
N THR A 88 -10.67 -0.35 -7.44
CA THR A 88 -9.76 0.38 -6.55
C THR A 88 -8.38 -0.26 -6.62
N VAL A 89 -7.35 0.57 -6.71
CA VAL A 89 -5.95 0.12 -6.72
C VAL A 89 -5.15 0.82 -5.63
N SER A 90 -4.23 0.09 -5.01
CA SER A 90 -3.15 0.64 -4.20
C SER A 90 -1.86 0.68 -5.02
N TYR A 91 -1.09 1.76 -4.96
CA TYR A 91 0.12 1.93 -5.76
C TYR A 91 1.19 2.75 -5.02
N ASP A 92 2.44 2.56 -5.44
CA ASP A 92 3.59 3.39 -5.03
C ASP A 92 3.83 4.45 -6.12
N THR A 93 3.89 5.73 -5.75
CA THR A 93 4.07 6.82 -6.73
C THR A 93 5.43 6.77 -7.42
N ARG A 94 6.42 6.14 -6.79
CA ARG A 94 7.83 6.13 -7.22
C ARG A 94 8.13 5.08 -8.27
N LEU A 95 7.28 4.06 -8.43
CA LEU A 95 7.53 2.96 -9.35
C LEU A 95 6.21 2.45 -9.93
N ALA A 96 6.07 2.56 -11.25
CA ALA A 96 4.87 2.19 -11.98
C ALA A 96 4.84 0.72 -12.39
N ASP A 97 5.86 -0.09 -12.09
CA ASP A 97 5.96 -1.49 -12.54
C ASP A 97 4.79 -2.37 -12.10
N SER A 98 4.24 -2.08 -10.92
CA SER A 98 3.15 -2.87 -10.36
C SER A 98 2.18 -2.04 -9.54
N ILE A 99 0.93 -2.48 -9.55
CA ILE A 99 -0.13 -1.94 -8.71
C ILE A 99 -0.88 -3.10 -8.05
N TYR A 100 -1.51 -2.82 -6.91
CA TYR A 100 -2.32 -3.78 -6.18
C TYR A 100 -3.79 -3.52 -6.47
N VAL A 101 -4.46 -4.46 -7.12
CA VAL A 101 -5.87 -4.37 -7.48
C VAL A 101 -6.71 -4.98 -6.37
N HIS A 102 -7.56 -4.16 -5.75
CA HIS A 102 -8.47 -4.64 -4.71
C HIS A 102 -9.59 -5.46 -5.33
N PRO A 103 -9.97 -6.61 -4.74
CA PRO A 103 -11.08 -7.40 -5.23
C PRO A 103 -12.39 -6.63 -5.09
N LEU A 104 -13.32 -6.84 -6.02
CA LEU A 104 -14.62 -6.16 -6.04
C LEU A 104 -15.48 -6.50 -4.82
N ASP A 105 -15.27 -7.67 -4.20
CA ASP A 105 -15.99 -8.13 -3.02
C ASP A 105 -15.39 -7.61 -1.69
N GLY A 106 -14.18 -7.04 -1.72
CA GLY A 106 -13.44 -6.55 -0.55
C GLY A 106 -13.02 -7.63 0.45
N LYS A 107 -13.18 -8.93 0.12
CA LYS A 107 -13.00 -10.05 1.06
C LYS A 107 -11.69 -10.82 0.86
N ARG A 108 -10.98 -10.55 -0.24
CA ARG A 108 -9.73 -11.24 -0.59
C ARG A 108 -8.54 -10.31 -0.49
N GLU A 109 -7.37 -10.92 -0.44
CA GLU A 109 -6.12 -10.19 -0.62
C GLU A 109 -6.09 -9.49 -2.00
N PRO A 110 -5.46 -8.32 -2.11
CA PRO A 110 -5.28 -7.63 -3.38
C PRO A 110 -4.47 -8.45 -4.37
N TYR A 111 -4.82 -8.36 -5.65
CA TYR A 111 -4.06 -8.96 -6.74
C TYR A 111 -2.92 -8.05 -7.16
N VAL A 112 -1.73 -8.59 -7.41
CA VAL A 112 -0.62 -7.81 -7.97
C VAL A 112 -0.74 -7.78 -9.48
N ALA A 113 -0.99 -6.61 -10.05
CA ALA A 113 -1.03 -6.38 -11.49
C ALA A 113 0.28 -5.74 -11.96
N THR A 114 0.80 -6.20 -13.08
CA THR A 114 2.06 -5.72 -13.68
C THR A 114 1.80 -5.05 -15.02
N LEU A 115 2.73 -4.22 -15.46
CA LEU A 115 2.66 -3.54 -16.75
C LEU A 115 2.47 -4.56 -17.89
N THR A 116 1.52 -4.28 -18.77
CA THR A 116 1.35 -5.02 -20.03
C THR A 116 2.43 -4.63 -21.03
N GLU A 117 2.61 -5.45 -22.08
CA GLU A 117 3.51 -5.16 -23.20
C GLU A 117 3.31 -3.75 -23.79
N ARG A 118 2.07 -3.27 -23.85
CA ARG A 118 1.73 -1.91 -24.33
C ARG A 118 2.41 -0.81 -23.51
N SER A 119 2.62 -1.06 -22.22
CA SER A 119 3.21 -0.12 -21.27
C SER A 119 4.62 -0.54 -20.84
N ALA A 120 5.24 -1.51 -21.52
CA ALA A 120 6.57 -2.01 -21.17
C ALA A 120 7.65 -0.91 -21.20
N LYS A 121 7.47 0.13 -22.04
CA LYS A 121 8.35 1.31 -22.09
C LYS A 121 8.43 2.10 -20.78
N TYR A 122 7.45 1.94 -19.89
CA TYR A 122 7.37 2.64 -18.61
C TYR A 122 7.98 1.85 -17.44
N LYS A 123 8.57 0.69 -17.72
CA LYS A 123 9.23 -0.11 -16.70
C LYS A 123 10.40 0.65 -16.07
N GLY A 124 10.45 0.66 -14.74
CA GLY A 124 11.43 1.37 -13.94
C GLY A 124 11.15 2.86 -13.75
N MET A 125 10.05 3.39 -14.30
CA MET A 125 9.69 4.81 -14.17
C MET A 125 8.71 5.04 -13.02
N SER A 126 8.74 6.25 -12.48
CA SER A 126 7.73 6.81 -11.58
C SER A 126 6.51 7.32 -12.35
N PHE A 127 5.38 7.48 -11.67
CA PHE A 127 4.17 8.03 -12.29
C PHE A 127 4.36 9.48 -12.75
N ASP A 128 5.20 10.25 -12.05
CA ASP A 128 5.51 11.64 -12.43
C ASP A 128 6.33 11.71 -13.73
N GLU A 129 7.31 10.81 -13.90
CA GLU A 129 8.07 10.69 -15.15
C GLU A 129 7.18 10.29 -16.32
N ILE A 130 6.25 9.35 -16.11
CA ILE A 130 5.31 8.92 -17.15
C ILE A 130 4.39 10.06 -17.55
N ALA A 131 3.87 10.82 -16.58
CA ALA A 131 3.06 11.99 -16.85
C ALA A 131 3.83 13.05 -17.65
N TYR A 132 5.11 13.24 -17.36
CA TYR A 132 5.99 14.09 -18.16
C TYR A 132 6.17 13.56 -19.59
N TYR A 133 6.46 12.27 -19.76
CA TYR A 133 6.62 11.63 -21.07
C TYR A 133 5.38 11.72 -21.98
N GLU A 134 4.18 11.65 -21.40
CA GLU A 134 2.91 11.79 -22.16
C GLU A 134 2.54 13.26 -22.44
N SER A 135 3.19 14.22 -21.77
CA SER A 135 2.94 15.66 -21.95
C SER A 135 3.80 16.33 -23.02
N VAL A 136 4.85 15.65 -23.48
CA VAL A 136 5.82 16.10 -24.49
C VAL A 136 5.46 15.55 -25.86
#